data_AF-A0A7R9Y440-F1
#
_entry.id   AF-A0A7R9Y440-F1
#
_cell.length_a   1.000
_cell.length_b   1.000
_cell.length_c   1.000
_cell.angle_alpha   90.00
_cell.angle_beta   90.00
_cell.angle_gamma   90.00
#
_symmetry.space_group_name_H-M   'P 1'
#
loop_
_entity.id
_entity.type
_entity.pdbx_description
1 polymer ?
#
loop_
_entity_poly.entity_id
_entity_poly.type
_entity_poly.pdbx_seq_one_letter_code
_entity_poly.pdbx_strand_id
1 'polypeptide(L)'
;RARRRTTRGAPTRVRGGDDGHATCGWVFHRDDVFARPLLARLLTALANEPAVKRVKGVLRLGSEWVAPAVAVGGDGRTRVALEPAAYRRDSRIEIIATNVAARGEIIKGEGEDDRVVDGDVVDRAGEAARANDWDAVESAIVATLKPPK
;
A
#
# COMPACT_ATOMS: atom_id res chain seq x y z
N ARG A 1 -23.70 -9.53 10.86
CA ARG A 1 -22.86 -10.03 9.75
C ARG A 1 -21.63 -10.72 10.35
N ALA A 2 -21.52 -12.05 10.26
CA ALA A 2 -20.34 -12.77 10.76
C ALA A 2 -19.10 -12.26 10.00
N ARG A 3 -18.11 -11.72 10.71
CA ARG A 3 -16.86 -11.26 10.09
C ARG A 3 -16.07 -12.49 9.66
N ARG A 4 -15.72 -12.58 8.38
CA ARG A 4 -14.76 -13.56 7.88
C ARG A 4 -13.47 -13.39 8.71
N ARG A 5 -13.06 -14.45 9.40
CA ARG A 5 -11.81 -14.45 10.16
C ARG A 5 -10.68 -14.43 9.13
N THR A 6 -9.87 -13.38 9.14
CA THR A 6 -8.69 -13.30 8.28
C THR A 6 -7.70 -14.39 8.68
N THR A 7 -6.89 -14.88 7.73
CA THR A 7 -5.81 -15.84 8.01
C THR A 7 -4.49 -15.08 7.98
N ARG A 8 -3.51 -15.46 8.80
CA ARG A 8 -2.19 -14.80 8.82
C ARG A 8 -1.56 -14.82 7.43
N GLY A 9 -1.00 -13.70 7.00
CA GLY A 9 -0.40 -13.54 5.67
C GLY A 9 -1.41 -13.49 4.51
N ALA A 10 -2.70 -13.69 4.76
CA ALA A 10 -3.75 -13.72 3.76
C ALA A 10 -4.84 -12.69 4.09
N PRO A 11 -4.61 -11.40 3.76
CA PRO A 11 -5.58 -10.35 4.03
C PRO A 11 -6.89 -10.59 3.28
N THR A 12 -7.98 -10.07 3.82
CA THR A 12 -9.22 -9.92 3.04
C THR A 12 -9.21 -8.57 2.35
N ARG A 13 -9.44 -8.59 1.05
CA ARG A 13 -9.46 -7.41 0.19
C ARG A 13 -10.89 -6.96 -0.14
N VAL A 14 -11.09 -5.65 -0.21
CA VAL A 14 -12.33 -5.00 -0.66
C VAL A 14 -11.96 -3.95 -1.69
N ARG A 15 -12.48 -4.08 -2.91
CA ARG A 15 -12.35 -3.08 -3.98
C ARG A 15 -13.56 -2.17 -4.00
N GLY A 16 -13.36 -0.93 -4.42
CA GLY A 16 -14.41 0.07 -4.62
C GLY A 16 -13.90 1.21 -5.48
N GLY A 17 -14.64 2.31 -5.48
CA GLY A 17 -14.27 3.50 -6.25
C GLY A 17 -15.47 4.12 -6.97
N ASP A 18 -15.13 5.11 -7.79
CA ASP A 18 -16.02 5.85 -8.68
C ASP A 18 -15.30 6.13 -10.02
N ASP A 19 -15.93 6.93 -10.87
CA ASP A 19 -15.38 7.30 -12.18
C ASP A 19 -14.10 8.14 -12.09
N GLY A 20 -13.70 8.67 -10.93
CA GLY A 20 -12.43 9.38 -10.77
C GLY A 20 -11.36 8.58 -10.02
N HIS A 21 -11.78 7.68 -9.14
CA HIS A 21 -10.92 7.03 -8.17
C HIS A 21 -11.17 5.53 -8.09
N ALA A 22 -10.10 4.75 -8.09
CA ALA A 22 -10.13 3.35 -7.72
C ALA A 22 -9.64 3.20 -6.27
N THR A 23 -10.37 2.42 -5.48
CA THR A 23 -10.01 2.15 -4.09
C THR A 23 -9.81 0.67 -3.84
N CYS A 24 -8.84 0.36 -3.00
CA CYS A 24 -8.63 -1.00 -2.53
C CYS A 24 -8.20 -0.99 -1.07
N GLY A 25 -8.94 -1.74 -0.25
CA GLY A 25 -8.69 -1.89 1.17
C GLY A 25 -8.35 -3.33 1.54
N TRP A 26 -7.43 -3.51 2.47
CA TRP A 26 -7.01 -4.79 3.02
C TRP A 26 -7.20 -4.81 4.52
N VAL A 27 -7.73 -5.93 5.02
CA VAL A 27 -7.78 -6.24 6.46
C VAL A 27 -6.96 -7.49 6.70
N PHE A 28 -5.97 -7.38 7.57
CA PHE A 28 -5.04 -8.44 7.92
C PHE A 28 -5.46 -9.18 9.18
N HIS A 29 -4.82 -10.29 9.48
CA HIS A 29 -4.99 -10.94 10.78
C HIS A 29 -4.42 -10.05 11.89
N ARG A 30 -5.01 -10.13 13.09
CA ARG A 30 -4.55 -9.36 14.27
C ARG A 30 -3.07 -9.58 14.58
N ASP A 31 -2.60 -10.78 14.29
CA ASP A 31 -1.24 -11.19 14.59
C ASP A 31 -0.25 -10.97 13.44
N ASP A 32 -0.72 -10.47 12.29
CA ASP A 32 0.19 -10.04 11.23
C ASP A 32 0.95 -8.81 11.70
N VAL A 33 2.27 -8.94 11.77
CA VAL A 33 3.17 -7.89 12.22
C VAL A 33 4.05 -7.46 11.07
N PHE A 34 4.07 -6.16 10.81
CA PHE A 34 4.84 -5.57 9.72
C PHE A 34 6.31 -5.33 10.15
N ALA A 35 7.22 -5.46 9.21
CA ALA A 35 8.62 -5.10 9.34
C ALA A 35 8.75 -3.59 9.08
N ARG A 36 9.09 -2.82 10.12
CA ARG A 36 9.11 -1.34 10.07
C ARG A 36 9.90 -0.76 8.88
N PRO A 37 11.12 -1.25 8.54
CA PRO A 37 11.87 -0.71 7.39
C PRO A 37 11.17 -0.95 6.05
N LEU A 38 10.64 -2.16 5.84
CA LEU A 38 9.95 -2.51 4.60
C LEU A 38 8.62 -1.77 4.47
N LEU A 39 7.85 -1.66 5.56
CA LEU A 39 6.61 -0.89 5.57
C LEU A 39 6.86 0.59 5.29
N ALA A 40 7.90 1.19 5.86
CA ALA A 40 8.23 2.59 5.60
C ALA A 40 8.60 2.83 4.12
N ARG A 41 9.37 1.92 3.51
CA ARG A 41 9.68 1.94 2.07
C ARG A 41 8.43 1.83 1.22
N LEU A 42 7.57 0.85 1.50
CA LEU A 42 6.29 0.64 0.81
C LEU A 42 5.43 1.91 0.81
N LEU A 43 5.21 2.48 2.00
CA LEU A 43 4.36 3.65 2.15
C LEU A 43 4.98 4.88 1.49
N THR A 44 6.30 5.01 1.49
CA THR A 44 7.01 6.10 0.80
C THR A 44 6.91 5.95 -0.72
N ALA A 45 7.05 4.73 -1.26
CA ALA A 45 6.86 4.47 -2.68
C ALA A 45 5.43 4.81 -3.12
N LEU A 46 4.42 4.38 -2.36
CA LEU A 46 3.03 4.72 -2.60
C LEU A 46 2.77 6.24 -2.50
N ALA A 47 3.35 6.93 -1.51
CA ALA A 47 3.09 8.36 -1.29
C ALA A 47 3.79 9.26 -2.31
N ASN A 48 4.86 8.80 -2.97
CA ASN A 48 5.54 9.55 -4.04
C ASN A 48 4.97 9.27 -5.44
N GLU A 49 4.03 8.33 -5.59
CA GLU A 49 3.36 8.06 -6.86
C GLU A 49 2.21 9.07 -7.10
N PRO A 50 2.26 9.92 -8.15
CA PRO A 50 1.24 10.95 -8.40
C PRO A 50 -0.19 10.42 -8.60
N ALA A 51 -0.33 9.17 -9.06
CA ALA A 51 -1.63 8.52 -9.20
C ALA A 51 -2.27 8.14 -7.87
N VAL A 52 -1.46 7.88 -6.83
CA VAL A 52 -1.94 7.56 -5.48
C VAL A 52 -2.34 8.86 -4.79
N LYS A 53 -3.62 8.99 -4.48
CA LYS A 53 -4.17 10.20 -3.86
C LYS A 53 -4.06 10.16 -2.35
N ARG A 54 -4.31 8.99 -1.76
CA ARG A 54 -4.31 8.80 -0.31
C ARG A 54 -3.94 7.37 0.06
N VAL A 55 -3.21 7.25 1.17
CA VAL A 55 -3.00 6.00 1.89
C VAL A 55 -3.51 6.19 3.31
N LYS A 56 -4.43 5.36 3.75
CA LYS A 56 -4.99 5.38 5.11
C LYS A 56 -4.75 4.03 5.76
N GLY A 57 -4.54 3.98 7.07
CA GLY A 57 -4.49 2.69 7.72
C GLY A 57 -4.09 2.74 9.18
N VAL A 58 -4.17 1.58 9.82
CA VAL A 58 -3.55 1.30 11.10
C VAL A 58 -2.86 -0.06 10.99
N LEU A 59 -1.57 -0.12 11.28
CA LEU A 59 -0.70 -1.26 11.02
C LEU A 59 0.05 -1.65 12.29
N ARG A 60 0.18 -2.94 12.56
CA ARG A 60 0.87 -3.45 13.75
C ARG A 60 2.37 -3.59 13.51
N LEU A 61 3.19 -2.99 14.38
CA LEU A 61 4.65 -3.07 14.39
C LEU A 61 5.15 -3.57 15.75
N GLY A 62 5.50 -4.86 15.83
CA GLY A 62 5.83 -5.49 17.11
C GLY A 62 4.65 -5.41 18.10
N SER A 63 4.84 -4.69 19.20
CA SER A 63 3.80 -4.39 20.20
C SER A 63 3.02 -3.11 19.89
N GLU A 64 3.49 -2.29 18.97
CA GLU A 64 2.91 -0.99 18.64
C GLU A 64 1.90 -1.08 17.50
N TRP A 65 1.06 -0.06 17.40
CA TRP A 65 0.12 0.13 16.30
C TRP A 65 0.26 1.55 15.80
N VAL A 66 0.44 1.70 14.49
CA VAL A 66 0.78 2.98 13.88
C VAL A 66 -0.13 3.30 12.71
N ALA A 67 -0.32 4.59 12.43
CA ALA A 67 -0.97 5.09 11.23
C ALA A 67 0.07 5.77 10.32
N PRO A 68 -0.03 5.62 8.99
CA PRO A 68 0.76 6.42 8.05
C PRO A 68 0.37 7.89 8.14
N ALA A 69 1.35 8.76 8.35
CA ALA A 69 1.21 10.21 8.28
C ALA A 69 2.12 10.74 7.17
N VAL A 70 1.50 11.31 6.12
CA VAL A 70 2.23 11.82 4.96
C VAL A 70 2.71 13.23 5.24
N ALA A 71 4.01 13.48 5.08
CA ALA A 71 4.63 14.79 5.24
C ALA A 71 5.40 15.15 3.97
N VAL A 72 5.23 16.38 3.49
CA VAL A 72 6.02 16.90 2.36
C VAL A 72 7.25 17.60 2.93
N GLY A 73 8.43 17.14 2.54
CA GLY A 73 9.70 17.75 2.92
C GLY A 73 9.93 19.07 2.20
N GLY A 74 10.82 19.92 2.75
CA GLY A 74 11.22 21.17 2.09
C GLY A 74 11.95 20.99 0.75
N ASP A 75 12.37 19.75 0.44
CA ASP A 75 12.94 19.32 -0.84
C ASP A 75 11.87 18.93 -1.88
N GLY A 76 10.58 19.09 -1.55
CA GLY A 76 9.45 18.70 -2.39
C GLY A 76 9.19 17.19 -2.44
N ARG A 77 9.97 16.37 -1.72
CA ARG A 77 9.76 14.92 -1.65
C ARG A 77 8.81 14.57 -0.53
N THR A 78 7.95 13.60 -0.79
CA THR A 78 7.00 13.11 0.22
C THR A 78 7.65 12.01 1.05
N ARG A 79 7.56 12.13 2.37
CA ARG A 79 8.00 11.13 3.34
C ARG A 79 6.80 10.67 4.15
N VAL A 80 6.81 9.41 4.57
CA VAL A 80 5.77 8.87 5.44
C VAL A 80 6.34 8.65 6.84
N ALA A 81 5.80 9.36 7.81
CA ALA A 81 5.99 9.09 9.22
C ALA A 81 5.00 8.02 9.69
N LEU A 82 5.36 7.31 10.77
CA LEU A 82 4.53 6.29 11.40
C LEU A 82 4.16 6.75 12.80
N GLU A 83 2.93 7.23 12.97
CA GLU A 83 2.46 7.82 14.21
C GLU A 83 1.70 6.80 15.06
N PRO A 84 1.79 6.83 16.40
CA PRO A 84 1.01 5.95 17.26
C PRO A 84 -0.50 6.10 17.01
N ALA A 85 -1.17 4.98 16.78
CA ALA A 85 -2.63 4.92 16.71
C ALA A 85 -3.19 4.38 18.03
N ALA A 86 -4.49 4.54 18.31
CA ALA A 86 -5.17 3.91 19.47
C ALA A 86 -5.94 2.61 19.11
N TYR A 87 -6.17 2.34 17.83
CA TYR A 87 -6.86 1.14 17.36
C TYR A 87 -5.97 -0.13 17.50
N ARG A 88 -6.51 -1.25 18.02
CA ARG A 88 -5.74 -2.47 18.40
C ARG A 88 -6.32 -3.80 17.93
N ARG A 89 -7.31 -3.80 17.03
CA ARG A 89 -8.09 -5.00 16.71
C ARG A 89 -7.48 -5.82 15.55
N ASP A 90 -7.10 -5.16 14.47
CA ASP A 90 -6.62 -5.76 13.22
C ASP A 90 -5.81 -4.72 12.46
N SER A 91 -4.84 -5.14 11.64
CA SER A 91 -4.18 -4.21 10.74
C SER A 91 -5.07 -3.99 9.52
N ARG A 92 -5.17 -2.75 9.07
CA ARG A 92 -5.94 -2.36 7.89
C ARG A 92 -5.26 -1.23 7.13
N ILE A 93 -5.33 -1.29 5.82
CA ILE A 93 -4.83 -0.25 4.94
C ILE A 93 -5.78 -0.08 3.77
N GLU A 94 -6.04 1.16 3.37
CA GLU A 94 -6.83 1.54 2.20
C GLU A 94 -5.98 2.46 1.34
N ILE A 95 -5.88 2.12 0.05
CA ILE A 95 -5.22 2.92 -0.97
C ILE A 95 -6.31 3.48 -1.88
N ILE A 96 -6.22 4.78 -2.14
CA ILE A 96 -7.07 5.50 -3.08
C ILE A 96 -6.15 6.02 -4.17
N ALA A 97 -6.37 5.55 -5.40
CA ALA A 97 -5.64 5.97 -6.58
C ALA A 97 -6.60 6.55 -7.61
N THR A 98 -6.05 7.24 -8.61
CA THR A 98 -6.83 7.63 -9.78
C THR A 98 -7.31 6.37 -10.49
N ASN A 99 -8.55 6.38 -10.96
CA ASN A 99 -9.09 5.28 -11.74
C ASN A 99 -8.47 5.27 -13.15
N VAL A 100 -7.78 4.20 -13.52
CA VAL A 100 -7.15 4.07 -14.86
C VAL A 100 -8.19 4.10 -15.97
N ALA A 101 -9.38 3.53 -15.76
CA ALA A 101 -10.46 3.54 -16.76
C ALA A 101 -10.94 4.96 -17.11
N ALA A 102 -10.76 5.90 -16.18
CA ALA A 102 -11.15 7.29 -16.35
C ALA A 102 -10.06 8.16 -16.98
N ARG A 103 -8.81 7.68 -17.01
CA ARG A 103 -7.66 8.46 -17.49
C ARG A 103 -7.62 8.62 -19.00
N GLY A 104 -8.33 7.78 -19.77
CA GLY A 104 -8.26 7.81 -21.24
C GLY A 104 -6.83 7.69 -21.79
N GLU A 105 -5.87 7.25 -20.96
CA GLU A 105 -4.45 7.23 -21.28
C GLU A 105 -4.18 6.01 -22.18
N ILE A 106 -4.02 6.27 -23.48
CA ILE A 106 -3.24 5.42 -24.37
C ILE A 106 -1.86 5.31 -23.70
N ILE A 107 -1.53 4.14 -23.16
CA ILE A 107 -0.16 3.84 -22.75
C ILE A 107 0.65 3.78 -24.05
N LYS A 108 1.15 4.93 -24.50
CA LYS A 108 2.21 4.98 -25.50
C LYS A 108 3.47 4.51 -24.76
N GLY A 109 3.69 3.20 -24.79
CA GLY A 109 4.96 2.62 -24.39
C GLY A 109 6.00 3.10 -25.40
N GLU A 110 6.64 4.22 -25.10
CA GLU A 110 7.86 4.62 -25.78
C GLU A 110 9.05 4.15 -24.94
N GLY A 111 9.83 3.24 -25.51
CA GLY A 111 11.23 3.05 -25.15
C GLY A 111 11.51 1.92 -24.17
N GLU A 112 11.65 0.73 -24.72
CA GLU A 112 12.70 -0.25 -24.41
C GLU A 112 13.89 0.34 -23.62
N ASP A 113 14.04 -0.09 -22.37
CA ASP A 113 15.31 -0.11 -21.67
C ASP A 113 15.45 -1.50 -21.08
N ASP A 114 16.32 -2.29 -21.70
CA ASP A 114 16.78 -3.62 -21.32
C ASP A 114 17.59 -3.57 -20.01
N ARG A 115 17.00 -2.99 -18.97
CA ARG A 115 17.48 -3.14 -17.59
C ARG A 115 16.54 -4.09 -16.91
N VAL A 116 17.04 -5.30 -16.69
CA VAL A 116 16.63 -6.12 -15.55
C VAL A 116 16.88 -5.25 -14.31
N VAL A 117 15.89 -4.45 -13.92
CA VAL A 117 15.99 -3.66 -12.69
C VAL A 117 15.60 -4.62 -11.58
N ASP A 118 16.61 -5.01 -10.81
CA ASP A 118 16.55 -5.85 -9.62
C ASP A 118 15.84 -5.07 -8.48
N GLY A 119 14.59 -4.67 -8.72
CA GLY A 119 13.78 -3.86 -7.84
C GLY A 119 12.98 -4.72 -6.88
N ASP A 120 13.14 -4.48 -5.58
CA ASP A 120 12.34 -5.10 -4.53
C ASP A 120 10.84 -4.88 -4.81
N VAL A 121 10.02 -5.92 -4.64
CA VAL A 121 8.55 -5.88 -4.84
C VAL A 121 7.89 -4.72 -4.06
N VAL A 122 8.49 -4.31 -2.95
CA VAL A 122 8.06 -3.17 -2.13
C VAL A 122 8.20 -1.83 -2.86
N ASP A 123 9.26 -1.64 -3.63
CA ASP A 123 9.55 -0.35 -4.29
C ASP A 123 8.64 -0.14 -5.51
N ARG A 124 8.15 -1.23 -6.14
CA ARG A 124 7.21 -1.20 -7.27
C ARG A 124 5.75 -0.96 -6.87
N ALA A 125 5.45 -0.82 -5.59
CA ALA A 125 4.07 -0.66 -5.11
C ALA A 125 3.38 0.60 -5.67
N GLY A 126 4.13 1.68 -5.90
CA GLY A 126 3.62 2.90 -6.55
C GLY A 126 3.15 2.62 -7.98
N GLU A 127 4.00 2.04 -8.80
CA GLU A 127 3.68 1.68 -10.20
C GLU A 127 2.48 0.74 -10.30
N ALA A 128 2.42 -0.27 -9.42
CA ALA A 128 1.27 -1.18 -9.35
C ALA A 128 -0.02 -0.44 -8.97
N ALA A 129 0.03 0.48 -7.99
CA ALA A 129 -1.13 1.28 -7.60
C ALA A 129 -1.57 2.25 -8.72
N ARG A 130 -0.61 2.84 -9.46
CA ARG A 130 -0.86 3.66 -10.65
C ARG A 130 -1.63 2.89 -11.71
N ALA A 131 -1.27 1.63 -11.94
CA ALA A 131 -1.95 0.74 -12.88
C ALA A 131 -3.26 0.15 -12.33
N ASN A 132 -3.63 0.45 -11.08
CA ASN A 132 -4.70 -0.21 -10.33
C ASN A 132 -4.55 -1.75 -10.26
N ASP A 133 -3.31 -2.26 -10.34
CA ASP A 133 -2.98 -3.67 -10.13
C ASP A 133 -2.98 -4.00 -8.64
N TRP A 134 -4.18 -4.26 -8.12
CA TRP A 134 -4.37 -4.54 -6.71
C TRP A 134 -3.80 -5.89 -6.26
N ASP A 135 -3.46 -6.80 -7.17
CA ASP A 135 -2.83 -8.07 -6.85
C ASP A 135 -1.32 -7.87 -6.61
N ALA A 136 -0.65 -7.10 -7.45
CA ALA A 136 0.74 -6.67 -7.22
C ALA A 136 0.87 -5.79 -5.97
N VAL A 137 -0.07 -4.86 -5.73
CA VAL A 137 -0.06 -4.04 -4.50
C VAL A 137 -0.24 -4.91 -3.25
N GLU A 138 -1.17 -5.88 -3.27
CA GLU A 138 -1.33 -6.82 -2.15
C GLU A 138 -0.04 -7.60 -1.88
N SER A 139 0.59 -8.10 -2.94
CA SER A 139 1.86 -8.85 -2.85
C SER A 139 2.97 -7.99 -2.22
N ALA A 140 3.08 -6.72 -2.60
CA ALA A 140 4.02 -5.78 -2.01
C ALA A 140 3.71 -5.51 -0.53
N ILE A 141 2.43 -5.34 -0.15
CA ILE A 141 2.05 -5.17 1.26
C ILE A 141 2.39 -6.44 2.07
N VAL A 142 2.06 -7.62 1.55
CA VAL A 142 2.34 -8.92 2.21
C VAL A 142 3.84 -9.14 2.37
N ALA A 143 4.67 -8.74 1.40
CA ALA A 143 6.13 -8.83 1.49
C ALA A 143 6.72 -8.01 2.66
N THR A 144 5.98 -7.03 3.19
CA THR A 144 6.41 -6.28 4.38
C THR A 144 6.08 -6.98 5.70
N LEU A 145 5.38 -8.12 5.69
CA LEU A 145 5.10 -8.88 6.90
C LEU A 145 6.36 -9.58 7.43
N LYS A 146 6.48 -9.63 8.75
CA LYS A 146 7.47 -10.51 9.40
C LYS A 146 7.03 -11.97 9.21
N PRO A 147 7.98 -12.91 9.03
CA PRO A 147 7.67 -14.32 9.06
C PRO A 147 6.95 -14.68 10.37
N PRO A 148 5.98 -15.62 10.34
CA PRO A 148 5.43 -16.16 11.57
C PRO A 148 6.57 -16.74 12.41
N LYS A 149 6.56 -16.40 13.70
CA LYS A 149 7.39 -17.07 14.70
C LYS A 149 6.84 -18.46 14.99
#